data_AF-A0A0F9SV99-F1
#
_entry.id   AF-A0A0F9SV99-F1
#
_cell.length_a   1.000
_cell.length_b   1.000
_cell.length_c   1.000
_cell.angle_alpha   90.00
_cell.angle_beta   90.00
_cell.angle_gamma   90.00
#
_symmetry.space_group_name_H-M   'P 1'
#
loop_
_entity.id
_entity.type
_entity.pdbx_description
1 polymer ?
#
loop_
_entity_poly.entity_id
_entity_poly.type
_entity_poly.pdbx_seq_one_letter_code
_entity_poly.pdbx_strand_id
1 'polypeptide(L)'
;MTIEDALNKRAEELMVFKMPKNEGLMNEIFSFDVRNLEATPSAKISQYTIGLSQFLIFFSSQINKTKVQLMQKNRVIDTYINQSELKGTKVERRRKVIDAHEELQAIEKGVELLEAEIKLTDGLEKHYLELIQSFKRELTRREHEMKFSRDERRL
;
A
#
# COMPACT_ATOMS: atom_id res chain seq x y z
N MET A 1 -9.62 24.03 -8.38
CA MET A 1 -9.20 22.65 -8.08
C MET A 1 -8.02 22.76 -7.14
N THR A 2 -8.18 22.34 -5.88
CA THR A 2 -7.13 22.46 -4.87
C THR A 2 -6.07 21.37 -5.07
N ILE A 3 -4.88 21.55 -4.48
CA ILE A 3 -3.81 20.51 -4.50
C ILE A 3 -4.31 19.24 -3.82
N GLU A 4 -5.13 19.37 -2.77
CA GLU A 4 -5.82 18.24 -2.11
C GLU A 4 -6.82 17.55 -3.04
N ASP A 5 -7.63 18.29 -3.82
CA ASP A 5 -8.54 17.67 -4.80
C ASP A 5 -7.78 16.94 -5.91
N ALA A 6 -6.65 17.49 -6.37
CA ALA A 6 -5.81 16.87 -7.39
C ALA A 6 -5.08 15.63 -6.85
N LEU A 7 -4.67 15.64 -5.58
CA LEU A 7 -4.09 14.49 -4.88
C LEU A 7 -5.13 13.41 -4.60
N ASN A 8 -6.35 13.77 -4.18
CA ASN A 8 -7.43 12.83 -3.92
C ASN A 8 -7.91 12.16 -5.22
N LYS A 9 -8.11 12.94 -6.29
CA LYS A 9 -8.50 12.42 -7.60
C LYS A 9 -7.41 11.55 -8.23
N ARG A 10 -6.14 11.83 -7.96
CA ARG A 10 -5.03 10.96 -8.34
C ARG A 10 -4.85 9.76 -7.42
N ALA A 11 -5.16 9.85 -6.14
CA ALA A 11 -5.17 8.71 -5.23
C ALA A 11 -6.14 7.63 -5.73
N GLU A 12 -7.27 8.02 -6.31
CA GLU A 12 -8.20 7.12 -7.01
C GLU A 12 -7.62 6.52 -8.31
N GLU A 13 -6.78 7.27 -9.04
CA GLU A 13 -6.11 6.81 -10.28
C GLU A 13 -4.82 6.00 -10.03
N LEU A 14 -4.18 6.22 -8.87
CA LEU A 14 -2.96 5.55 -8.43
C LEU A 14 -3.26 4.07 -8.21
N MET A 15 -2.37 3.23 -8.73
CA MET A 15 -2.54 1.79 -8.95
C MET A 15 -2.81 0.92 -7.71
N VAL A 16 -3.02 1.52 -6.53
CA VAL A 16 -3.46 0.88 -5.29
C VAL A 16 -4.93 0.43 -5.38
N PHE A 17 -5.75 1.09 -6.20
CA PHE A 17 -7.17 0.74 -6.39
C PHE A 17 -7.46 -0.16 -7.59
N LYS A 18 -6.46 -0.48 -8.43
CA LYS A 18 -6.61 -1.59 -9.37
C LYS A 18 -6.48 -2.88 -8.57
N MET A 19 -7.53 -3.17 -7.80
CA MET A 19 -7.66 -4.42 -7.08
C MET A 19 -7.43 -5.57 -8.06
N PRO A 20 -6.83 -6.68 -7.61
CA PRO A 20 -6.78 -7.90 -8.41
C PRO A 20 -8.20 -8.27 -8.88
N LYS A 21 -8.32 -9.24 -9.81
CA LYS A 21 -9.58 -9.72 -10.45
C LYS A 21 -10.78 -10.01 -9.50
N ASN A 22 -10.63 -9.89 -8.19
CA ASN A 22 -11.62 -10.05 -7.13
C ASN A 22 -11.95 -8.74 -6.39
N GLU A 23 -12.22 -7.65 -7.11
CA GLU A 23 -12.63 -6.36 -6.54
C GLU A 23 -13.85 -6.49 -5.61
N GLY A 24 -14.84 -7.30 -5.99
CA GLY A 24 -16.03 -7.55 -5.16
C GLY A 24 -15.69 -8.16 -3.79
N LEU A 25 -14.80 -9.15 -3.75
CA LEU A 25 -14.37 -9.80 -2.49
C LEU A 25 -13.64 -8.80 -1.58
N MET A 26 -12.78 -7.98 -2.16
CA MET A 26 -12.00 -7.00 -1.41
C MET A 26 -12.88 -5.85 -0.89
N ASN A 27 -13.88 -5.41 -1.66
CA ASN A 27 -14.89 -4.46 -1.19
C ASN A 27 -15.67 -5.02 -0.01
N GLU A 28 -16.07 -6.30 -0.05
CA GLU A 28 -16.70 -6.97 1.08
C GLU A 28 -15.79 -7.00 2.31
N ILE A 29 -14.49 -7.24 2.13
CA ILE A 29 -13.53 -7.28 3.24
C ILE A 29 -13.32 -5.90 3.85
N PHE A 30 -13.12 -4.85 3.03
CA PHE A 30 -12.85 -3.51 3.54
C PHE A 30 -14.09 -2.84 4.16
N SER A 31 -15.28 -3.30 3.79
CA SER A 31 -16.54 -2.90 4.44
C SER A 31 -16.96 -3.82 5.59
N PHE A 32 -16.11 -4.79 5.97
CA PHE A 32 -16.45 -5.76 7.00
C PHE A 32 -16.56 -5.11 8.38
N ASP A 33 -17.73 -5.23 9.01
CA ASP A 33 -17.94 -4.83 10.39
C ASP A 33 -17.37 -5.88 11.34
N VAL A 34 -16.32 -5.51 12.08
CA VAL A 34 -15.60 -6.37 13.04
C VAL A 34 -16.55 -6.95 14.10
N ARG A 35 -17.66 -6.27 14.42
CA ARG A 35 -18.67 -6.77 15.39
C ARG A 35 -19.35 -8.04 14.91
N ASN A 36 -19.33 -8.33 13.62
CA ASN A 36 -19.91 -9.54 13.02
C ASN A 36 -18.93 -10.70 12.93
N LEU A 37 -17.70 -10.56 13.45
CA LEU A 37 -16.64 -11.58 13.32
C LEU A 37 -17.08 -12.94 13.86
N GLU A 38 -17.67 -12.99 15.05
CA GLU A 38 -18.14 -14.24 15.68
C GLU A 38 -19.30 -14.89 14.91
N ALA A 39 -20.19 -14.09 14.33
CA ALA A 39 -21.33 -14.58 13.55
C ALA A 39 -20.96 -15.00 12.12
N THR A 40 -19.81 -14.56 11.61
CA THR A 40 -19.39 -14.81 10.24
C THR A 40 -18.98 -16.29 10.07
N PRO A 41 -19.45 -17.02 9.04
CA PRO A 41 -19.08 -18.42 8.83
C PRO A 41 -17.56 -18.60 8.63
N SER A 42 -17.00 -19.69 9.16
CA SER A 42 -15.55 -19.97 9.10
C SER A 42 -15.03 -20.03 7.66
N ALA A 43 -15.83 -20.55 6.71
CA ALA A 43 -15.49 -20.57 5.29
C ALA A 43 -15.30 -19.14 4.72
N LYS A 44 -16.14 -18.19 5.16
CA LYS A 44 -16.09 -16.80 4.72
C LYS A 44 -14.91 -16.05 5.35
N ILE A 45 -14.62 -16.30 6.64
CA ILE A 45 -13.40 -15.79 7.30
C ILE A 45 -12.13 -16.32 6.61
N SER A 46 -12.12 -17.60 6.21
CA SER A 46 -11.02 -18.19 5.44
C SER A 46 -10.83 -17.52 4.08
N GLN A 47 -11.93 -17.31 3.33
CA GLN A 47 -11.91 -16.57 2.05
C GLN A 47 -11.37 -15.15 2.23
N TYR A 48 -11.81 -14.42 3.27
CA TYR A 48 -11.33 -13.08 3.58
C TYR A 48 -9.85 -13.05 3.94
N THR A 49 -9.38 -14.03 4.71
CA THR A 49 -7.96 -14.19 5.06
C THR A 49 -7.11 -14.41 3.81
N ILE A 50 -7.55 -15.26 2.88
CA ILE A 50 -6.84 -15.54 1.63
C ILE A 50 -6.84 -14.29 0.74
N GLY A 51 -8.00 -13.65 0.57
CA GLY A 51 -8.16 -12.43 -0.22
C GLY A 51 -7.25 -11.30 0.26
N LEU A 52 -7.26 -11.01 1.57
CA LEU A 52 -6.34 -10.01 2.16
C LEU A 52 -4.88 -10.38 1.97
N SER A 53 -4.52 -11.66 2.11
CA SER A 53 -3.13 -12.10 1.94
C SER A 53 -2.66 -11.90 0.50
N GLN A 54 -3.51 -12.21 -0.50
CA GLN A 54 -3.22 -11.97 -1.91
C GLN A 54 -3.12 -10.47 -2.22
N PHE A 55 -4.04 -9.68 -1.66
CA PHE A 55 -4.01 -8.23 -1.79
C PHE A 55 -2.73 -7.64 -1.18
N LEU A 56 -2.30 -8.10 -0.01
CA LEU A 56 -1.08 -7.63 0.64
C LEU A 56 0.15 -7.88 -0.23
N ILE A 57 0.27 -9.07 -0.83
CA ILE A 57 1.38 -9.39 -1.75
C ILE A 57 1.38 -8.44 -2.96
N PHE A 58 0.20 -8.20 -3.55
CA PHE A 58 0.05 -7.26 -4.65
C PHE A 58 0.43 -5.83 -4.23
N PHE A 59 -0.09 -5.37 -3.09
CA PHE A 59 0.13 -4.04 -2.53
C PHE A 59 1.61 -3.79 -2.28
N SER A 60 2.30 -4.70 -1.58
CA SER A 60 3.74 -4.60 -1.33
C SER A 60 4.54 -4.62 -2.65
N SER A 61 4.09 -5.36 -3.66
CA SER A 61 4.70 -5.33 -5.00
C SER A 61 4.56 -3.96 -5.69
N GLN A 62 3.39 -3.32 -5.59
CA GLN A 62 3.17 -1.97 -6.16
C GLN A 62 4.03 -0.93 -5.44
N ILE A 63 4.04 -0.91 -4.11
CA ILE A 63 4.91 0.00 -3.34
C ILE A 63 6.38 -0.17 -3.74
N ASN A 64 6.85 -1.41 -3.91
CA ASN A 64 8.22 -1.65 -4.32
C ASN A 64 8.50 -1.12 -5.73
N LYS A 65 7.57 -1.23 -6.66
CA LYS A 65 7.70 -0.60 -7.99
C LYS A 65 7.78 0.92 -7.88
N THR A 66 6.91 1.54 -7.10
CA THR A 66 6.90 2.99 -6.83
C THR A 66 8.25 3.45 -6.25
N LYS A 67 8.79 2.71 -5.26
CA LYS A 67 10.12 2.97 -4.68
C LYS A 67 11.24 2.87 -5.71
N VAL A 68 11.21 1.87 -6.60
CA VAL A 68 12.20 1.71 -7.67
C VAL A 68 12.12 2.86 -8.66
N GLN A 69 10.92 3.26 -9.08
CA GLN A 69 10.73 4.40 -9.98
C GLN A 69 11.21 5.72 -9.35
N LEU A 70 10.93 5.92 -8.07
CA LEU A 70 11.41 7.07 -7.30
C LEU A 70 12.94 7.11 -7.28
N MET A 71 13.58 5.98 -6.99
CA MET A 71 15.04 5.87 -7.00
C MET A 71 15.63 6.16 -8.39
N GLN A 72 15.03 5.62 -9.45
CA GLN A 72 15.47 5.87 -10.84
C GLN A 72 15.38 7.35 -11.20
N LYS A 73 14.26 8.02 -10.91
CA LYS A 73 14.07 9.45 -11.18
C LYS A 73 15.03 10.33 -10.37
N ASN A 74 15.21 10.04 -9.08
CA ASN A 74 16.19 10.75 -8.25
C ASN A 74 17.62 10.57 -8.77
N ARG A 75 17.98 9.37 -9.26
CA ARG A 75 19.31 9.12 -9.85
C ARG A 75 19.54 9.94 -11.13
N VAL A 76 18.51 10.11 -11.97
CA VAL A 76 18.60 10.99 -13.14
C VAL A 76 18.93 12.41 -12.68
N ILE A 77 18.14 12.98 -11.76
CA ILE A 77 18.38 14.32 -11.21
C ILE A 77 19.79 14.45 -10.61
N ASP A 78 20.19 13.50 -9.76
CA ASP A 78 21.53 13.50 -9.13
C ASP A 78 22.67 13.44 -10.16
N THR A 79 22.48 12.76 -11.29
CA THR A 79 23.49 12.69 -12.37
C THR A 79 23.71 14.07 -12.99
N TYR A 80 22.65 14.80 -13.30
CA TYR A 80 22.74 16.17 -13.82
C TYR A 80 23.36 17.12 -12.81
N ILE A 81 23.02 16.99 -11.52
CA ILE A 81 23.61 17.80 -10.44
C ILE A 81 25.13 17.57 -10.36
N ASN A 82 25.55 16.31 -10.39
CA ASN A 82 26.96 15.93 -10.28
C ASN A 82 27.79 16.35 -11.50
N GLN A 83 27.17 16.45 -12.68
CA GLN A 83 27.80 16.95 -13.90
C GLN A 83 27.80 18.48 -13.99
N SER A 84 26.98 19.17 -13.19
CA SER A 84 26.93 20.64 -13.24
C SER A 84 28.17 21.27 -12.60
N GLU A 85 28.70 22.30 -13.25
CA GLU A 85 29.81 23.11 -12.74
C GLU A 85 29.38 24.16 -11.69
N LEU A 86 28.09 24.15 -11.30
CA LEU A 86 27.54 25.12 -10.37
C LEU A 86 28.17 24.96 -8.99
N LYS A 87 28.49 26.09 -8.34
CA LYS A 87 29.00 26.13 -6.96
C LYS A 87 27.85 26.27 -5.95
N GLY A 88 28.02 25.70 -4.77
CA GLY A 88 27.06 25.78 -3.66
C GLY A 88 26.79 24.42 -3.00
N THR A 89 25.88 24.40 -2.03
CA THR A 89 25.43 23.18 -1.35
C THR A 89 24.67 22.27 -2.32
N LYS A 90 24.52 20.96 -1.99
CA LYS A 90 23.79 20.00 -2.85
C LYS A 90 22.34 20.47 -3.12
N VAL A 91 21.69 21.08 -2.13
CA VAL A 91 20.32 21.58 -2.24
C VAL A 91 20.22 22.78 -3.19
N GLU A 92 21.13 23.75 -3.08
CA GLU A 92 21.14 24.92 -3.96
C GLU A 92 21.47 24.55 -5.41
N ARG A 93 22.42 23.62 -5.60
CA ARG A 93 22.77 23.10 -6.92
C ARG A 93 21.60 22.35 -7.53
N ARG A 94 20.92 21.49 -6.77
CA ARG A 94 19.70 20.80 -7.21
C ARG A 94 18.68 21.77 -7.78
N ARG A 95 18.33 22.81 -7.01
CA ARG A 95 17.33 23.79 -7.43
C ARG A 95 17.73 24.51 -8.72
N LYS A 96 18.95 25.03 -8.78
CA LYS A 96 19.45 25.75 -9.97
C LYS A 96 19.52 24.87 -11.22
N VAL A 97 19.93 23.60 -11.08
CA VAL A 97 20.00 22.66 -12.20
C VAL A 97 18.61 22.32 -12.70
N ILE A 98 17.65 22.09 -11.80
CA ILE A 98 16.27 21.78 -12.17
C ILE A 98 15.59 23.00 -12.81
N ASP A 99 15.75 24.18 -12.24
CA ASP A 99 15.20 25.43 -12.80
C ASP A 99 15.71 25.69 -14.23
N ALA A 100 16.94 25.29 -14.54
CA ALA A 100 17.56 25.45 -15.85
C ALA A 100 17.13 24.42 -16.92
N HIS A 101 16.48 23.31 -16.53
CA HIS A 101 16.10 22.24 -17.46
C HIS A 101 14.63 21.85 -17.28
N GLU A 102 13.78 22.18 -18.25
CA GLU A 102 12.34 21.89 -18.22
C GLU A 102 12.04 20.38 -18.03
N GLU A 103 12.85 19.52 -18.65
CA GLU A 103 12.76 18.07 -18.48
C GLU A 103 12.96 17.63 -17.02
N LEU A 104 13.89 18.25 -16.30
CA LEU A 104 14.14 17.94 -14.89
C LEU A 104 13.01 18.44 -13.99
N GLN A 105 12.35 19.54 -14.35
CA GLN A 105 11.15 20.01 -13.62
C GLN A 105 10.00 19.01 -13.75
N ALA A 106 9.80 18.42 -14.92
CA ALA A 106 8.81 17.36 -15.11
C ALA A 106 9.16 16.10 -14.32
N ILE A 107 10.44 15.74 -14.25
CA ILE A 107 10.92 14.60 -13.44
C ILE A 107 10.74 14.89 -11.94
N GLU A 108 11.04 16.10 -11.48
CA GLU A 108 10.88 16.52 -10.08
C GLU A 108 9.42 16.45 -9.63
N LYS A 109 8.48 16.96 -10.43
CA LYS A 109 7.04 16.75 -10.18
C LYS A 109 6.69 15.27 -10.07
N GLY A 110 7.30 14.42 -10.90
CA GLY A 110 7.14 12.97 -10.81
C GLY A 110 7.70 12.37 -9.53
N VAL A 111 8.82 12.89 -9.03
CA VAL A 111 9.41 12.50 -7.74
C VAL A 111 8.48 12.85 -6.59
N GLU A 112 7.99 14.10 -6.54
CA GLU A 112 7.05 14.57 -5.51
C GLU A 112 5.78 13.71 -5.47
N LEU A 113 5.27 13.31 -6.64
CA LEU A 113 4.11 12.43 -6.73
C LEU A 113 4.36 11.03 -6.16
N LEU A 114 5.50 10.41 -6.50
CA LEU A 114 5.86 9.09 -5.98
C LEU A 114 6.16 9.12 -4.47
N GLU A 115 6.74 10.21 -3.97
CA GLU A 115 6.96 10.41 -2.53
C GLU A 115 5.63 10.56 -1.78
N ALA A 116 4.68 11.32 -2.35
CA ALA A 116 3.33 11.43 -1.80
C ALA A 116 2.60 10.08 -1.78
N GLU A 117 2.71 9.29 -2.85
CA GLU A 117 2.14 7.94 -2.93
C GLU A 117 2.69 7.03 -1.82
N ILE A 118 4.02 6.97 -1.67
CA ILE A 118 4.66 6.16 -0.63
C ILE A 118 4.19 6.60 0.75
N LYS A 119 4.11 7.91 1.00
CA LYS A 119 3.66 8.47 2.28
C LYS A 119 2.20 8.12 2.60
N LEU A 120 1.31 8.15 1.60
CA LEU A 120 -0.09 7.76 1.78
C LEU A 120 -0.24 6.26 2.07
N THR A 121 0.66 5.44 1.52
CA THR A 121 0.65 4.00 1.77
C THR A 121 1.34 3.57 3.06
N ASP A 122 2.01 4.50 3.75
CA ASP A 122 2.76 4.19 4.96
C ASP A 122 1.82 3.73 6.09
N GLY A 123 2.20 2.65 6.76
CA GLY A 123 1.39 2.05 7.82
C GLY A 123 0.18 1.21 7.36
N LEU A 124 -0.27 1.30 6.09
CA LEU A 124 -1.41 0.49 5.61
C LEU A 124 -1.10 -1.02 5.63
N GLU A 125 0.12 -1.41 5.29
CA GLU A 125 0.57 -2.82 5.33
C GLU A 125 0.39 -3.42 6.74
N LYS A 126 0.71 -2.64 7.78
CA LYS A 126 0.52 -3.05 9.17
C LYS A 126 -0.96 -3.25 9.50
N HIS A 127 -1.84 -2.36 9.05
CA HIS A 127 -3.28 -2.47 9.29
C HIS A 127 -3.86 -3.74 8.66
N TYR A 128 -3.47 -4.05 7.42
CA TYR A 128 -3.91 -5.28 6.75
C TYR A 128 -3.36 -6.54 7.43
N LEU A 129 -2.11 -6.52 7.92
CA LEU A 129 -1.55 -7.62 8.70
C LEU A 129 -2.31 -7.86 10.00
N GLU A 130 -2.69 -6.80 10.73
CA GLU A 130 -3.47 -6.90 11.96
C GLU A 130 -4.87 -7.48 11.71
N LEU A 131 -5.52 -7.09 10.61
CA LEU A 131 -6.81 -7.64 10.20
C LEU A 131 -6.70 -9.14 9.85
N ILE A 132 -5.69 -9.53 9.08
CA ILE A 132 -5.38 -10.94 8.77
C ILE A 132 -5.17 -11.74 10.07
N GLN A 133 -4.41 -11.19 11.02
CA GLN A 133 -4.17 -11.87 12.30
C GLN A 133 -5.45 -12.04 13.12
N SER A 134 -6.33 -11.03 13.12
CA SER A 134 -7.62 -11.11 13.80
C SER A 134 -8.49 -12.22 13.22
N PHE A 135 -8.59 -12.34 11.89
CA PHE A 135 -9.30 -13.44 11.23
C PHE A 135 -8.70 -14.81 11.53
N LYS A 136 -7.36 -14.92 11.53
CA LYS A 136 -6.67 -16.17 11.87
C LYS A 136 -6.94 -16.59 13.32
N ARG A 137 -6.86 -15.66 14.27
CA ARG A 137 -7.12 -15.93 15.70
C ARG A 137 -8.54 -16.45 15.91
N GLU A 138 -9.52 -15.86 15.24
CA GLU A 138 -10.91 -16.32 15.31
C GLU A 138 -11.09 -17.74 14.74
N LEU A 139 -10.45 -18.06 13.61
CA LEU A 139 -10.47 -19.42 13.06
C LEU A 139 -9.84 -20.43 14.04
N THR A 140 -8.70 -20.08 14.65
CA THR A 140 -8.03 -20.91 15.66
C THR A 140 -8.90 -21.11 16.91
N ARG A 141 -9.56 -20.05 17.41
CA ARG A 141 -10.50 -20.15 18.55
C ARG A 141 -11.59 -21.19 18.28
N ARG A 142 -12.24 -21.12 17.13
CA ARG A 142 -13.31 -22.05 16.74
C ARG A 142 -12.82 -23.48 16.57
N GLU A 143 -11.62 -23.66 16.04
CA GLU A 143 -11.01 -24.99 15.92
C GLU A 143 -10.79 -25.62 17.31
N HIS A 144 -10.30 -24.84 18.27
CA HIS A 144 -10.15 -25.29 19.65
C HIS A 144 -11.50 -25.65 20.28
N GLU A 145 -12.52 -24.80 20.16
CA GLU A 145 -13.87 -25.07 20.69
C GLU A 145 -14.48 -26.35 20.11
N MET A 146 -14.34 -26.57 18.79
CA MET A 146 -14.80 -27.81 18.15
C MET A 146 -14.04 -29.04 18.66
N LYS A 147 -12.73 -28.90 18.91
CA LYS A 147 -11.92 -30.00 19.45
C LYS A 147 -12.34 -30.35 20.87
N PHE A 148 -12.50 -29.36 21.75
CA PHE A 148 -13.00 -29.57 23.11
C PHE A 148 -14.38 -30.24 23.13
N SER A 149 -15.33 -29.77 22.31
CA SER A 149 -16.66 -30.36 22.23
C SER A 149 -16.64 -31.82 21.74
N ARG A 150 -15.72 -32.17 20.84
CA ARG A 150 -15.55 -33.56 20.37
C ARG A 150 -14.95 -34.46 21.45
N ASP A 151 -14.00 -33.94 22.22
CA ASP A 151 -13.36 -34.66 23.31
C ASP A 151 -14.35 -34.88 24.48
N GLU A 152 -15.19 -33.89 24.81
CA GLU A 152 -16.28 -34.04 25.79
C GLU A 152 -17.31 -35.10 25.41
N ARG A 153 -17.62 -35.27 24.12
CA ARG A 153 -18.55 -36.32 23.66
C ARG A 153 -17.97 -37.73 23.68
N ARG A 154 -16.65 -37.86 23.86
CA ARG A 154 -15.93 -39.15 23.89
C ARG A 154 -15.64 -39.64 25.32
N LEU A 155 -15.78 -38.76 26.31
CA LEU A 155 -15.70 -39.06 27.73
C LEU A 155 -17.09 -39.49 28.26
#